data_AF-A0A7M4A878-F1
#
_entry.id   AF-A0A7M4A878-F1
#
_cell.length_a   1.000
_cell.length_b   1.000
_cell.length_c   1.000
_cell.angle_alpha   90.00
_cell.angle_beta   90.00
_cell.angle_gamma   90.00
#
_symmetry.space_group_name_H-M   'P 1'
#
loop_
_entity.id
_entity.type
_entity.pdbx_description
1 polymer ?
#
loop_
_entity_poly.entity_id
_entity_poly.type
_entity_poly.pdbx_seq_one_letter_code
_entity_poly.pdbx_strand_id
1 'polypeptide(L)'
;MDIFEGRITSCGFSSGDRIVVGTWRNTPFGSFSDIMWAKPDGSKVLIAPNEKIANYISSLYDFDIIKIEDLKIEHSGSMMKVQTKDLNCHFEWSKGVSFLIKKRPLWFVASIEYFFGWLIFGTKTYGKTKNGRREWYAVDRLSKLTLAKAEFKKKNLGEYTKFHP
;
A
#
# COMPACT_ATOMS: atom_id res chain seq x y z
N MET A 1 -15.68 15.77 -0.81
CA MET A 1 -14.71 15.05 0.03
C MET A 1 -14.64 13.66 -0.55
N ASP A 2 -13.49 13.26 -1.07
CA ASP A 2 -13.32 11.93 -1.65
C ASP A 2 -13.10 10.94 -0.51
N ILE A 3 -13.93 9.91 -0.42
CA ILE A 3 -13.87 8.90 0.64
C ILE A 3 -13.37 7.61 0.02
N PHE A 4 -12.28 7.08 0.58
CA PHE A 4 -11.71 5.80 0.20
C PHE A 4 -11.82 4.86 1.39
N GLU A 5 -12.59 3.79 1.21
CA GLU A 5 -12.75 2.73 2.20
C GLU A 5 -12.17 1.44 1.64
N GLY A 6 -11.25 0.84 2.40
CA GLY A 6 -10.50 -0.30 1.92
C GLY A 6 -9.54 -0.86 2.96
N ARG A 7 -8.67 -1.75 2.48
CA ARG A 7 -7.58 -2.32 3.26
C ARG A 7 -6.27 -1.96 2.60
N ILE A 8 -5.28 -1.67 3.43
CA ILE A 8 -3.90 -1.52 2.98
C ILE A 8 -3.07 -2.62 3.63
N THR A 9 -2.25 -3.29 2.82
CA THR A 9 -1.31 -4.31 3.28
C THR A 9 0.08 -3.90 2.84
N SER A 10 1.02 -3.79 3.78
CA SER A 10 2.38 -3.33 3.50
C SER A 10 3.41 -4.33 4.03
N CYS A 11 4.44 -4.64 3.25
CA CYS A 11 5.51 -5.57 3.62
C CYS A 11 6.85 -5.18 3.03
N GLY A 12 7.93 -5.40 3.78
CA GLY A 12 9.31 -5.28 3.34
C GLY A 12 9.95 -6.67 3.19
N PHE A 13 10.90 -6.80 2.28
CA PHE A 13 11.62 -8.04 1.99
C PHE A 13 13.13 -7.86 2.16
N SER A 14 13.85 -8.95 2.40
CA SER A 14 15.31 -8.90 2.59
C SER A 14 16.10 -8.49 1.34
N SER A 15 15.50 -8.53 0.14
CA SER A 15 16.06 -7.91 -1.07
C SER A 15 16.15 -6.38 -0.98
N GLY A 16 15.46 -5.76 -0.03
CA GLY A 16 15.26 -4.31 0.05
C GLY A 16 13.98 -3.83 -0.63
N ASP A 17 13.23 -4.72 -1.29
CA ASP A 17 11.92 -4.39 -1.88
C ASP A 17 10.87 -4.11 -0.79
N ARG A 18 10.05 -3.08 -1.02
CA ARG A 18 8.96 -2.68 -0.14
C ARG A 18 7.68 -2.55 -0.95
N ILE A 19 6.68 -3.35 -0.61
CA ILE A 19 5.44 -3.47 -1.36
C ILE A 19 4.27 -3.03 -0.47
N VAL A 20 3.45 -2.15 -1.01
CA VAL A 20 2.16 -1.75 -0.46
C VAL A 20 1.08 -2.12 -1.45
N VAL A 21 0.05 -2.81 -0.97
CA VAL A 21 -1.12 -3.18 -1.75
C VAL A 21 -2.34 -2.51 -1.13
N GLY A 22 -3.01 -1.65 -1.91
CA GLY A 22 -4.29 -1.06 -1.59
C GLY A 22 -5.43 -1.89 -2.19
N THR A 23 -6.42 -2.27 -1.39
CA THR A 23 -7.65 -2.91 -1.86
C THR A 23 -8.85 -2.08 -1.42
N TRP A 24 -9.44 -1.37 -2.39
CA TRP A 24 -10.46 -0.36 -2.14
C TRP A 24 -11.82 -0.86 -2.57
N ARG A 25 -12.78 -0.82 -1.65
CA ARG A 25 -14.14 -1.32 -1.87
C ARG A 25 -15.08 -0.19 -2.24
N ASN A 26 -15.05 0.90 -1.48
CA ASN A 26 -15.88 2.08 -1.72
C ASN A 26 -14.99 3.27 -2.01
N THR A 27 -15.05 3.76 -3.25
CA THR A 27 -14.36 4.98 -3.68
C THR A 27 -15.21 5.71 -4.73
N PRO A 28 -14.94 7.00 -5.02
CA PRO A 28 -15.59 7.73 -6.12
C PRO A 28 -15.35 7.12 -7.50
N PHE A 29 -14.38 6.20 -7.63
CA PHE A 29 -14.00 5.55 -8.88
C PHE A 29 -14.49 4.10 -8.98
N GLY A 30 -15.29 3.64 -8.02
CA GLY A 30 -15.66 2.23 -7.87
C GLY A 30 -14.63 1.44 -7.06
N SER A 31 -14.79 0.12 -6.99
CA SER A 31 -13.80 -0.74 -6.34
C SER A 31 -12.58 -0.91 -7.23
N PHE A 32 -11.40 -0.86 -6.64
CA PHE A 32 -10.15 -1.07 -7.37
C PHE A 32 -9.04 -1.54 -6.42
N SER A 33 -7.90 -1.91 -7.00
CA SER A 33 -6.70 -2.18 -6.22
C SER A 33 -5.48 -1.62 -6.93
N ASP A 34 -4.47 -1.29 -6.14
CA ASP A 34 -3.22 -0.72 -6.63
C ASP A 34 -2.05 -1.30 -5.83
N ILE A 35 -0.85 -1.26 -6.43
CA ILE A 35 0.38 -1.62 -5.77
C ILE A 35 1.36 -0.47 -5.88
N MET A 36 1.89 -0.04 -4.74
CA MET A 36 3.03 0.86 -4.68
C MET A 36 4.24 0.04 -4.27
N TRP A 37 5.30 0.09 -5.07
CA TRP A 37 6.48 -0.74 -4.89
C TRP A 37 7.74 0.12 -4.94
N ALA A 38 8.44 0.23 -3.82
CA ALA A 38 9.77 0.80 -3.75
C ALA A 38 10.80 -0.32 -3.89
N LYS A 39 11.68 -0.19 -4.87
CA LYS A 39 12.74 -1.16 -5.15
C LYS A 39 14.04 -0.83 -4.41
N PRO A 40 14.96 -1.80 -4.25
CA PRO A 40 16.26 -1.57 -3.63
C PRO A 40 17.15 -0.59 -4.42
N ASP A 41 16.91 -0.41 -5.73
CA ASP A 41 17.61 0.58 -6.56
C ASP A 41 17.11 2.02 -6.35
N GLY A 42 16.13 2.22 -5.46
CA GLY A 42 15.52 3.52 -5.17
C GLY A 42 14.37 3.90 -6.11
N SER A 43 14.10 3.12 -7.15
CA SER A 43 12.98 3.38 -8.06
C SER A 43 11.64 3.03 -7.42
N LYS A 44 10.64 3.86 -7.70
CA LYS A 44 9.28 3.78 -7.19
C LYS A 44 8.34 3.44 -8.33
N VAL A 45 7.67 2.29 -8.21
CA VAL A 45 6.73 1.77 -9.20
C VAL A 45 5.32 1.88 -8.66
N LEU A 46 4.43 2.50 -9.42
CA LEU A 46 2.99 2.39 -9.25
C LEU A 46 2.45 1.36 -10.24
N ILE A 47 1.67 0.41 -9.76
CA ILE A 47 0.89 -0.51 -10.56
C ILE A 47 -0.59 -0.19 -10.31
N ALA A 48 -1.28 0.23 -11.36
CA ALA A 48 -2.66 0.67 -11.29
C ALA A 48 -3.52 -0.06 -12.35
N PRO A 49 -4.83 -0.21 -12.14
CA PRO A 49 -5.70 -0.97 -13.02
C PRO A 49 -6.11 -0.19 -14.28
N ASN A 50 -5.99 1.14 -14.28
CA ASN A 50 -6.26 2.00 -15.42
C ASN A 50 -5.62 3.38 -15.23
N GLU A 51 -5.56 4.15 -16.32
CA GLU A 51 -4.95 5.50 -16.34
C GLU A 51 -5.62 6.48 -15.38
N LYS A 52 -6.94 6.40 -15.19
CA LYS A 52 -7.66 7.31 -14.29
C LYS A 52 -7.19 7.16 -12.84
N ILE A 53 -7.07 5.93 -12.36
CA ILE A 53 -6.54 5.63 -11.03
C ILE A 53 -5.06 6.00 -10.94
N ALA A 54 -4.27 5.68 -11.96
CA ALA A 54 -2.86 6.03 -11.99
C ALA A 54 -2.61 7.54 -11.89
N ASN A 55 -3.36 8.35 -12.65
CA ASN A 55 -3.29 9.81 -12.63
C ASN A 55 -3.73 10.37 -11.29
N TYR A 56 -4.77 9.79 -10.68
CA TYR A 56 -5.21 10.20 -9.35
C TYR A 56 -4.11 9.95 -8.31
N ILE A 57 -3.57 8.73 -8.24
CA ILE A 57 -2.56 8.35 -7.24
C ILE A 57 -1.24 9.10 -7.46
N SER A 58 -0.81 9.26 -8.72
CA SER A 58 0.41 10.02 -9.07
C SER A 58 0.27 11.54 -8.85
N SER A 59 -0.95 12.06 -8.69
CA SER A 59 -1.17 13.44 -8.24
C SER A 59 -0.87 13.63 -6.75
N LEU A 60 -0.89 12.54 -5.97
CA LEU A 60 -0.65 12.53 -4.51
C LEU A 60 0.82 12.21 -4.19
N TYR A 61 1.43 11.35 -4.99
CA TYR A 61 2.76 10.78 -4.75
C TYR A 61 3.59 10.73 -6.02
N ASP A 62 4.92 10.88 -5.90
CA ASP A 62 5.82 10.86 -7.04
C ASP A 62 6.34 9.44 -7.33
N PHE A 63 6.06 8.92 -8.52
CA PHE A 63 6.55 7.61 -8.96
C PHE A 63 7.48 7.76 -10.16
N ASP A 64 8.54 6.97 -10.18
CA ASP A 64 9.50 6.96 -11.29
C ASP A 64 8.96 6.12 -12.46
N ILE A 65 8.15 5.10 -12.15
CA ILE A 65 7.57 4.18 -13.13
C ILE A 65 6.08 4.00 -12.80
N ILE A 66 5.21 4.16 -13.81
CA ILE A 66 3.78 3.88 -13.70
C ILE A 66 3.46 2.76 -14.69
N LYS A 67 2.83 1.69 -14.20
CA LYS A 67 2.36 0.55 -14.98
C LYS A 67 0.85 0.45 -14.89
N ILE A 68 0.22 0.37 -16.06
CA ILE A 68 -1.20 -0.01 -16.16
C ILE A 68 -1.25 -1.50 -16.49
N GLU A 69 -1.76 -2.30 -15.55
CA GLU A 69 -1.94 -3.74 -15.75
C GLU A 69 -3.10 -4.27 -14.91
N ASP A 70 -3.64 -5.42 -15.30
CA ASP A 70 -4.68 -6.10 -14.55
C ASP A 70 -4.13 -6.63 -13.23
N LEU A 71 -4.75 -6.20 -12.13
CA LEU A 71 -4.47 -6.70 -10.78
C LEU A 71 -5.53 -7.71 -10.38
N LYS A 72 -5.14 -8.97 -10.24
CA LYS A 72 -6.00 -10.01 -9.68
C LYS A 72 -5.71 -10.14 -8.19
N ILE A 73 -6.73 -9.88 -7.37
CA ILE A 73 -6.64 -10.03 -5.92
C ILE A 73 -7.65 -11.05 -5.44
N GLU A 74 -7.15 -12.07 -4.76
CA GLU A 74 -7.96 -13.09 -4.11
C GLU A 74 -7.86 -12.91 -2.59
N HIS A 75 -9.00 -12.74 -1.95
CA HIS A 75 -9.11 -12.70 -0.50
C HIS A 75 -9.71 -14.01 0.03
N SER A 76 -9.04 -14.65 0.98
CA SER A 76 -9.57 -15.82 1.69
C SER A 76 -9.33 -15.68 3.17
N GLY A 77 -10.37 -15.32 3.93
CA GLY A 77 -10.28 -15.11 5.39
C GLY A 77 -9.19 -14.10 5.77
N SER A 78 -8.09 -14.58 6.33
CA SER A 78 -6.95 -13.77 6.76
C SER A 78 -5.76 -13.83 5.80
N MET A 79 -6.04 -14.06 4.52
CA MET A 79 -5.05 -14.19 3.47
C MET A 79 -5.43 -13.35 2.23
N MET A 80 -4.41 -12.88 1.53
CA MET A 80 -4.52 -12.20 0.24
C MET A 80 -3.48 -12.75 -0.73
N LYS A 81 -3.89 -13.12 -1.94
CA LYS A 81 -2.99 -13.28 -3.08
C LYS A 81 -3.17 -12.11 -4.01
N VAL A 82 -2.04 -11.63 -4.54
CA VAL A 82 -2.00 -10.55 -5.52
C VAL A 82 -1.21 -11.08 -6.70
N GLN A 83 -1.79 -10.99 -7.89
CA GLN A 83 -1.16 -11.42 -9.13
C GLN A 83 -1.24 -10.29 -10.15
N THR A 84 -0.08 -9.98 -10.71
CA THR A 84 0.09 -9.08 -11.86
C THR A 84 0.88 -9.84 -12.92
N LYS A 85 1.29 -9.17 -14.01
CA LYS A 85 2.08 -9.82 -15.06
C LYS A 85 3.43 -10.33 -14.56
N ASP A 86 4.14 -9.50 -13.79
CA ASP A 86 5.51 -9.77 -13.35
C ASP A 86 5.63 -9.99 -11.84
N LEU A 87 4.69 -9.50 -11.03
CA LEU A 87 4.74 -9.54 -9.58
C LEU A 87 3.62 -10.41 -9.01
N ASN A 88 4.00 -11.39 -8.20
CA ASN A 88 3.08 -12.22 -7.44
C ASN A 88 3.37 -12.02 -5.95
N CYS A 89 2.33 -11.82 -5.14
CA CYS A 89 2.46 -11.72 -3.71
C CYS A 89 1.43 -12.59 -3.00
N HIS A 90 1.84 -13.12 -1.84
CA HIS A 90 1.00 -13.89 -0.95
C HIS A 90 1.21 -13.36 0.46
N PHE A 91 0.12 -12.90 1.07
CA PHE A 91 0.11 -12.33 2.40
C PHE A 91 -0.86 -13.10 3.28
N GLU A 92 -0.45 -13.40 4.50
CA GLU A 92 -1.31 -13.89 5.57
C GLU A 92 -1.12 -13.03 6.81
N TRP A 93 -2.19 -12.84 7.57
CA TRP A 93 -2.17 -12.04 8.78
C TRP A 93 -2.96 -12.69 9.91
N SER A 94 -2.65 -12.27 11.14
CA SER A 94 -3.39 -12.70 12.32
C SER A 94 -4.78 -12.03 12.39
N LYS A 95 -5.67 -12.56 13.23
CA LYS A 95 -6.91 -11.86 13.59
C LYS A 95 -6.57 -10.42 14.00
N GLY A 96 -7.22 -9.47 13.33
CA GLY A 96 -6.94 -8.05 13.55
C GLY A 96 -7.47 -7.59 14.89
N VAL A 97 -6.75 -6.67 15.53
CA VAL A 97 -7.24 -5.91 16.68
C VAL A 97 -8.13 -4.81 16.11
N SER A 98 -9.41 -4.84 16.47
CA SER A 98 -10.34 -3.78 16.11
C SER A 98 -10.12 -2.59 17.05
N PHE A 99 -9.91 -1.41 16.49
CA PHE A 99 -9.94 -0.19 17.27
C PHE A 99 -11.39 0.31 17.27
N LEU A 100 -12.00 0.36 18.46
CA LEU A 100 -13.33 0.94 18.67
C LEU A 100 -13.36 2.47 18.47
N ILE A 101 -12.20 3.07 18.20
CA ILE A 101 -12.03 4.51 18.18
C ILE A 101 -12.45 5.06 16.81
N LYS A 102 -13.73 5.43 16.69
CA LYS A 102 -14.26 6.23 15.57
C LYS A 102 -13.76 7.68 15.54
N LYS A 103 -12.94 8.11 16.51
CA LYS A 103 -12.49 9.51 16.67
C LYS A 103 -10.99 9.71 16.46
N ARG A 104 -10.70 10.65 15.57
CA ARG A 104 -9.42 11.10 15.02
C ARG A 104 -8.37 11.44 16.09
N PRO A 105 -7.33 10.61 16.28
CA PRO A 105 -6.10 11.07 16.90
C PRO A 105 -5.26 11.76 15.81
N LEU A 106 -5.05 13.07 15.88
CA LEU A 106 -4.25 13.81 14.89
C LEU A 106 -2.82 13.26 14.74
N TRP A 107 -2.24 12.71 15.81
CA TRP A 107 -0.95 12.02 15.79
C TRP A 107 -0.94 10.76 14.91
N PHE A 108 -2.09 10.12 14.73
CA PHE A 108 -2.24 8.89 13.96
C PHE A 108 -2.32 9.16 12.44
N VAL A 109 -2.98 10.26 12.05
CA VAL A 109 -2.99 10.75 10.65
C VAL A 109 -1.55 11.10 10.22
N ALA A 110 -0.84 11.84 11.06
CA ALA A 110 0.56 12.17 10.84
C ALA A 110 1.45 10.92 10.79
N SER A 111 1.15 9.90 11.61
CA SER A 111 1.89 8.63 11.60
C SER A 111 1.65 7.81 10.33
N ILE A 112 0.45 7.84 9.74
CA ILE A 112 0.13 7.10 8.50
C ILE A 112 0.74 7.78 7.28
N GLU A 113 0.61 9.10 7.16
CA GLU A 113 1.28 9.87 6.11
C GLU A 113 2.81 9.71 6.23
N TYR A 114 3.34 9.75 7.45
CA TYR A 114 4.74 9.42 7.71
C TYR A 114 5.06 7.98 7.38
N PHE A 115 4.16 7.03 7.64
CA PHE A 115 4.37 5.61 7.38
C PHE A 115 4.47 5.36 5.88
N PHE A 116 3.54 5.87 5.05
CA PHE A 116 3.66 5.75 3.59
C PHE A 116 4.80 6.59 3.01
N GLY A 117 4.97 7.82 3.54
CA GLY A 117 6.11 8.70 3.27
C GLY A 117 7.45 8.01 3.46
N TRP A 118 7.63 7.36 4.60
CA TRP A 118 8.84 6.64 4.96
C TRP A 118 8.97 5.30 4.24
N LEU A 119 7.87 4.55 4.12
CA LEU A 119 7.89 3.19 3.59
C LEU A 119 8.10 3.16 2.08
N ILE A 120 7.56 4.13 1.35
CA ILE A 120 7.69 4.23 -0.11
C ILE A 120 8.77 5.23 -0.53
N PHE A 121 8.91 6.37 0.18
CA PHE A 121 9.80 7.45 -0.25
C PHE A 121 11.06 7.59 0.61
N GLY A 122 11.19 6.83 1.71
CA GLY A 122 12.34 6.94 2.63
C GLY A 122 12.45 8.29 3.32
N THR A 123 11.47 9.18 3.15
CA THR A 123 11.49 10.56 3.65
C THR A 123 10.56 10.71 4.84
N LYS A 124 10.99 11.48 5.84
CA LYS A 124 10.11 12.02 6.88
C LYS A 124 9.27 13.14 6.25
N THR A 125 8.14 12.82 5.64
CA THR A 125 7.25 13.83 5.06
C THR A 125 6.50 14.56 6.18
N TYR A 126 7.12 15.62 6.72
CA TYR A 126 6.42 16.70 7.41
C TYR A 126 6.23 17.82 6.40
N GLY A 127 5.07 17.89 5.74
CA GLY A 127 4.78 18.99 4.83
C GLY A 127 3.76 18.64 3.76
N LYS A 128 2.69 19.45 3.72
CA LYS A 128 1.63 19.57 2.69
C LYS A 128 1.74 18.59 1.51
N THR A 129 0.75 17.72 1.37
CA THR A 129 0.46 17.03 0.10
C THR A 129 0.57 18.01 -1.08
N LYS A 130 1.07 17.54 -2.22
CA LYS A 130 1.36 18.32 -3.44
C LYS A 130 0.18 19.22 -3.89
N ASN A 131 -1.05 18.85 -3.50
CA ASN A 131 -2.30 19.54 -3.85
C ASN A 131 -2.91 20.39 -2.72
N GLY A 132 -2.27 20.55 -1.56
CA GLY A 132 -2.78 21.34 -0.44
C GLY A 132 -4.09 20.81 0.18
N ARG A 133 -4.48 19.57 -0.13
CA ARG A 133 -5.72 18.93 0.34
C ARG A 133 -5.51 18.37 1.74
N ARG A 134 -6.48 18.59 2.63
CA ARG A 134 -6.53 17.94 3.94
C ARG A 134 -7.13 16.54 3.80
N GLU A 135 -6.30 15.53 3.97
CA GLU A 135 -6.70 14.13 3.95
C GLU A 135 -7.07 13.67 5.36
N TRP A 136 -8.02 12.75 5.45
CA TRP A 136 -8.48 12.20 6.73
C TRP A 136 -8.44 10.69 6.65
N TYR A 137 -7.63 10.07 7.49
CA TYR A 137 -7.51 8.63 7.62
C TYR A 137 -8.21 8.16 8.90
N ALA A 138 -8.97 7.07 8.78
CA ALA A 138 -9.55 6.35 9.90
C ALA A 138 -9.20 4.86 9.74
N VAL A 139 -8.71 4.23 10.80
CA VAL A 139 -8.39 2.80 10.82
C VAL A 139 -9.31 2.15 11.83
N ASP A 140 -10.11 1.19 11.36
CA ASP A 140 -11.03 0.40 12.16
C ASP A 140 -10.39 -0.88 12.71
N ARG A 141 -9.36 -1.40 12.01
CA ARG A 141 -8.70 -2.66 12.33
C ARG A 141 -7.25 -2.68 11.87
N LEU A 142 -6.34 -3.11 12.76
CA LEU A 142 -4.97 -3.47 12.38
C LEU A 142 -4.76 -4.98 12.52
N SER A 143 -4.13 -5.59 11.53
CA SER A 143 -3.71 -6.98 11.57
C SER A 143 -2.20 -7.06 11.39
N LYS A 144 -1.55 -7.97 12.11
CA LYS A 144 -0.12 -8.23 11.95
C LYS A 144 0.09 -9.27 10.87
N LEU A 145 1.00 -9.02 9.92
CA LEU A 145 1.43 -10.03 8.95
C LEU A 145 2.12 -11.19 9.69
N THR A 146 1.70 -12.41 9.35
CA THR A 146 2.26 -13.67 9.87
C THR A 146 3.09 -14.38 8.81
N LEU A 147 2.73 -14.20 7.54
CA LEU A 147 3.46 -14.69 6.38
C LEU A 147 3.39 -13.62 5.28
N ALA A 148 4.52 -13.37 4.62
CA ALA A 148 4.52 -12.66 3.36
C ALA A 148 5.55 -13.30 2.42
N LYS A 149 5.15 -13.49 1.17
CA LYS A 149 6.00 -13.94 0.07
C LYS A 149 5.76 -13.03 -1.11
N ALA A 150 6.81 -12.67 -1.81
CA ALA A 150 6.71 -11.96 -3.08
C ALA A 150 7.72 -12.48 -4.08
N GLU A 151 7.30 -12.53 -5.33
CA GLU A 151 8.09 -12.98 -6.46
C GLU A 151 7.96 -11.98 -7.59
N PHE A 152 9.09 -11.49 -8.08
CA PHE A 152 9.16 -10.64 -9.25
C PHE A 152 9.87 -11.38 -10.38
N LYS A 153 9.22 -11.52 -11.55
CA LYS A 153 9.74 -12.27 -12.70
C LYS A 153 10.26 -13.67 -12.31
N LYS A 154 9.51 -14.36 -11.45
CA LYS A 154 9.84 -15.68 -10.86
C LYS A 154 11.09 -15.70 -9.96
N LYS A 155 11.64 -14.54 -9.60
CA LYS A 155 12.68 -14.43 -8.56
C LYS A 155 12.02 -14.04 -7.25
N ASN A 156 12.31 -14.80 -6.20
CA ASN A 156 11.86 -14.51 -4.85
C ASN A 156 12.51 -13.23 -4.33
N LEU A 157 11.73 -12.33 -3.72
CA LEU A 157 12.22 -11.08 -3.11
C LEU A 157 12.90 -11.29 -1.75
N GLY A 158 12.99 -12.53 -1.29
CA GLY A 158 13.60 -12.92 -0.04
C GLY A 158 12.57 -13.07 1.09
N GLU A 159 13.10 -13.25 2.29
CA GLU A 159 12.28 -13.39 3.49
C GLU A 159 11.59 -12.07 3.82
N TYR A 160 10.34 -12.15 4.26
CA TYR A 160 9.68 -10.97 4.77
C TYR A 160 10.36 -10.55 6.07
N THR A 161 10.76 -9.29 6.14
CA THR A 161 11.45 -8.76 7.31
C THR A 161 10.56 -7.75 8.01
N LYS A 162 10.80 -7.59 9.33
CA LYS A 162 10.27 -6.41 10.01
C LYS A 162 10.91 -5.19 9.36
N PHE A 163 10.08 -4.19 9.08
CA PHE A 163 10.57 -2.88 8.66
C PHE A 163 11.51 -2.33 9.73
N HIS A 164 12.80 -2.20 9.40
CA HIS A 164 13.78 -1.47 10.20
C HIS A 164 14.14 -0.17 9.46
N PRO A 165 14.22 0.97 10.17
CA PRO A 165 14.69 2.24 9.61
C PRO A 165 16.15 2.21 9.19
#